data_AF-A0AAP0NZ96-F1
#
_entry.id   AF-A0AAP0NZ96-F1
#
_cell.length_a   1.000
_cell.length_b   1.000
_cell.length_c   1.000
_cell.angle_alpha   90.00
_cell.angle_beta   90.00
_cell.angle_gamma   90.00
#
_symmetry.space_group_name_H-M   'P 1'
#
loop_
_entity.id
_entity.type
_entity.pdbx_description
1 polymer ?
#
loop_
_entity_poly.entity_id
_entity_poly.type
_entity_poly.pdbx_seq_one_letter_code
_entity_poly.pdbx_strand_id
1 'polypeptide(L)'
;MRMLRWMCGKTRKDRIRNIEIQRQVGVAPIDTKIREGRLRWFGHLQRRPTNAPTRKLDSIETVEIRRGRGRPKLTWDALIKRDLNGLQSSPSIALNRVQWKSLIHVVDPS
;
A
#
# COMPACT_ATOMS: atom_id res chain seq x y z
N MET A 1 17.03 -5.15 5.61
CA MET A 1 17.26 -5.80 6.92
C MET A 1 18.71 -6.04 7.29
N ARG A 2 19.63 -6.41 6.37
CA ARG A 2 21.05 -6.65 6.71
C ARG A 2 21.72 -5.40 7.31
N MET A 3 21.60 -4.25 6.63
CA MET A 3 22.15 -2.97 7.12
C MET A 3 21.52 -2.55 8.44
N LEU A 4 20.18 -2.54 8.56
CA LEU A 4 19.49 -2.17 9.81
C LEU A 4 19.95 -3.03 10.99
N ARG A 5 20.10 -4.34 10.79
CA ARG A 5 20.63 -5.23 11.83
C ARG A 5 22.08 -4.92 12.17
N TRP A 6 22.92 -4.65 11.17
CA TRP A 6 24.31 -4.28 11.39
C TRP A 6 24.45 -2.98 12.19
N MET A 7 23.66 -1.95 11.86
CA MET A 7 23.61 -0.68 12.62
C MET A 7 23.22 -0.90 14.09
N CYS A 8 22.32 -1.84 14.37
CA CYS A 8 21.93 -2.21 15.74
C CYS A 8 22.84 -3.27 16.41
N GLY A 9 23.94 -3.68 15.75
CA GLY A 9 24.82 -4.75 16.25
C GLY A 9 24.13 -6.12 16.40
N LYS A 10 23.06 -6.37 15.64
CA LYS A 10 22.27 -7.61 15.71
C LYS A 10 22.60 -8.55 14.57
N THR A 11 22.55 -9.84 14.85
CA THR A 11 22.74 -10.91 13.87
C THR A 11 21.44 -11.69 13.63
N ARG A 12 21.48 -12.69 12.74
CA ARG A 12 20.37 -13.65 12.59
C ARG A 12 20.29 -14.63 13.77
N LYS A 13 21.39 -14.87 14.49
CA LYS A 13 21.43 -15.81 15.64
C LYS A 13 20.61 -15.31 16.82
N ASP A 14 20.45 -13.99 16.94
CA ASP A 14 19.68 -13.36 18.03
C ASP A 14 18.16 -13.64 17.93
N ARG A 15 17.69 -14.17 16.78
CA ARG A 15 16.27 -14.51 16.53
C ARG A 15 15.27 -13.36 16.79
N ILE A 16 15.75 -12.12 16.83
CA ILE A 16 14.92 -10.92 16.97
C ILE A 16 14.08 -10.73 15.70
N ARG A 17 12.79 -10.42 15.85
CA ARG A 17 11.88 -10.18 14.71
C ARG A 17 12.25 -8.90 13.97
N ASN A 18 12.01 -8.86 12.64
CA ASN A 18 12.35 -7.68 11.83
C ASN A 18 11.60 -6.41 12.28
N ILE A 19 10.37 -6.55 12.76
CA ILE A 19 9.56 -5.44 13.27
C ILE A 19 10.22 -4.74 14.46
N GLU A 20 10.93 -5.49 15.31
CA GLU A 20 11.63 -4.94 16.46
C GLU A 20 12.88 -4.15 16.03
N ILE A 21 13.64 -4.69 15.07
CA ILE A 21 14.80 -3.97 14.47
C ILE A 21 14.34 -2.68 13.79
N GLN A 22 13.24 -2.73 13.04
CA GLN A 22 12.63 -1.58 12.38
C GLN A 22 12.18 -0.53 13.39
N ARG A 23 11.49 -0.95 14.46
CA ARG A 23 11.08 -0.08 15.56
C ARG A 23 12.26 0.63 16.22
N GLN A 24 13.36 -0.07 16.46
CA GLN A 24 14.57 0.51 17.07
C GLN A 24 15.20 1.61 16.21
N VAL A 25 15.20 1.45 14.88
CA VAL A 25 15.75 2.46 13.95
C VAL A 25 14.70 3.52 13.57
N GLY A 26 13.44 3.33 13.97
CA GLY A 26 12.33 4.20 13.56
C GLY A 26 11.87 4.01 12.12
N VAL A 27 12.32 2.95 11.43
CA VAL A 27 11.98 2.68 10.03
C VAL A 27 10.65 1.93 9.93
N ALA A 28 9.77 2.36 9.04
CA ALA A 28 8.49 1.70 8.84
C ALA A 28 8.63 0.31 8.18
N PRO A 29 7.72 -0.64 8.48
CA PRO A 29 7.68 -1.92 7.79
C PRO A 29 7.44 -1.75 6.27
N ILE A 30 8.11 -2.57 5.45
CA ILE A 30 8.06 -2.44 4.00
C ILE A 30 6.64 -2.59 3.42
N ASP A 31 5.79 -3.41 4.05
CA ASP A 31 4.41 -3.61 3.61
C ASP A 31 3.60 -2.31 3.73
N THR A 32 3.88 -1.49 4.75
CA THR A 32 3.22 -0.20 4.95
C THR A 32 3.65 0.81 3.88
N LYS A 33 4.93 0.81 3.49
CA LYS A 33 5.44 1.65 2.39
C LYS A 33 4.91 1.23 1.03
N ILE A 34 4.78 -0.07 0.77
CA ILE A 34 4.14 -0.58 -0.44
C ILE A 34 2.66 -0.15 -0.48
N ARG A 35 1.95 -0.24 0.66
CA ARG A 35 0.57 0.24 0.79
C ARG A 35 0.45 1.74 0.49
N GLU A 36 1.33 2.55 1.07
CA GLU A 36 1.39 3.98 0.82
C GLU A 36 1.57 4.27 -0.68
N GLY A 37 2.55 3.63 -1.35
CA GLY A 37 2.78 3.80 -2.78
C GLY A 37 1.56 3.41 -3.63
N ARG A 38 0.90 2.31 -3.28
CA ARG A 38 -0.33 1.85 -3.94
C ARG A 38 -1.46 2.86 -3.81
N LEU A 39 -1.70 3.37 -2.61
CA LEU A 39 -2.74 4.36 -2.36
C LEU A 39 -2.40 5.74 -2.95
N ARG A 40 -1.10 6.11 -3.03
CA ARG A 40 -0.67 7.29 -3.79
C ARG A 40 -1.08 7.19 -5.25
N TRP A 41 -0.86 6.03 -5.89
CA TRP A 41 -1.29 5.79 -7.27
C TRP A 41 -2.81 5.78 -7.41
N PHE A 42 -3.53 5.13 -6.50
CA PHE A 42 -5.00 5.15 -6.49
C PHE A 42 -5.55 6.57 -6.40
N GLY A 43 -5.04 7.40 -5.48
CA GLY A 43 -5.47 8.79 -5.37
C GLY A 43 -5.08 9.63 -6.59
N HIS A 44 -4.02 9.29 -7.30
CA HIS A 44 -3.74 9.88 -8.61
C HIS A 44 -4.84 9.52 -9.61
N LEU A 45 -5.18 8.23 -9.75
CA LEU A 45 -6.24 7.76 -10.65
C LEU A 45 -7.60 8.42 -10.34
N GLN A 46 -8.02 8.47 -9.08
CA GLN A 46 -9.31 9.02 -8.66
C GLN A 46 -9.49 10.50 -9.03
N ARG A 47 -8.40 11.26 -9.12
CA ARG A 47 -8.42 12.69 -9.47
C ARG A 47 -8.23 12.97 -10.96
N ARG A 48 -7.98 11.95 -11.78
CA ARG A 48 -7.91 12.13 -13.24
C ARG A 48 -9.33 12.26 -13.81
N PRO A 49 -9.50 13.07 -14.87
CA PRO A 49 -10.78 13.14 -15.57
C PRO A 49 -11.11 11.77 -16.18
N THR A 50 -12.41 11.45 -16.28
CA THR A 50 -12.90 10.14 -16.76
C THR A 50 -12.46 9.80 -18.18
N ASN A 51 -12.18 10.82 -18.99
CA ASN A 51 -11.67 10.64 -20.34
C ASN A 51 -10.18 10.28 -20.41
N ALA A 52 -9.42 10.42 -19.32
CA ALA A 52 -8.00 10.08 -19.30
C ALA A 52 -7.78 8.57 -19.48
N PRO A 53 -6.80 8.13 -20.29
CA PRO A 53 -6.57 6.71 -20.55
C PRO A 53 -6.41 5.85 -19.29
N THR A 54 -5.69 6.36 -18.30
CA THR A 54 -5.46 5.67 -17.02
C THR A 54 -6.74 5.50 -16.20
N ARG A 55 -7.66 6.49 -16.27
CA ARG A 55 -8.95 6.44 -15.59
C ARG A 55 -9.93 5.53 -16.29
N LYS A 56 -9.92 5.54 -17.64
CA LYS A 56 -10.69 4.59 -18.45
C LYS A 56 -10.35 3.15 -18.10
N LEU A 57 -9.05 2.81 -18.04
CA LEU A 57 -8.58 1.47 -17.67
C LEU A 57 -9.03 1.04 -16.27
N ASP A 58 -9.00 1.94 -15.30
CA ASP A 58 -9.48 1.71 -13.92
C ASP A 58 -11.00 1.45 -13.89
N SER A 59 -11.75 2.06 -14.80
CA SER A 59 -13.21 1.86 -14.94
C SER A 59 -13.60 0.70 -15.86
N ILE A 60 -12.64 0.03 -16.52
CA ILE A 60 -12.96 -1.18 -17.29
C ILE A 60 -13.35 -2.24 -16.27
N GLU A 61 -14.64 -2.55 -16.23
CA GLU A 61 -15.15 -3.68 -15.48
C GLU A 61 -14.37 -4.91 -15.92
N THR A 62 -13.79 -5.63 -14.95
CA THR A 62 -13.18 -6.92 -15.25
C THR A 62 -14.28 -7.80 -15.79
N VAL A 63 -14.35 -7.90 -17.13
CA VAL A 63 -15.17 -8.89 -17.85
C VAL A 63 -15.07 -10.18 -17.08
N GLU A 64 -16.19 -10.86 -16.87
CA GLU A 64 -16.24 -12.11 -16.10
C GLU A 64 -15.34 -13.18 -16.76
N ILE A 65 -14.04 -13.11 -16.47
CA ILE A 65 -13.06 -14.08 -16.93
C ILE A 65 -13.41 -15.37 -16.19
N ARG A 66 -13.67 -16.43 -16.96
CA ARG A 66 -13.99 -17.76 -16.42
C ARG A 66 -13.01 -18.11 -15.30
N ARG A 67 -13.56 -18.29 -14.10
CA ARG A 67 -12.79 -18.57 -12.88
C ARG A 67 -12.19 -19.98 -12.97
N GLY A 68 -10.87 -20.07 -12.93
CA GLY A 68 -10.16 -21.35 -12.87
C GLY A 68 -10.31 -22.04 -11.50
N ARG A 69 -9.89 -23.31 -11.43
CA ARG A 69 -9.77 -24.04 -10.15
C ARG A 69 -8.66 -23.43 -9.27
N GLY A 70 -8.89 -23.37 -7.96
CA GLY A 70 -7.93 -22.90 -6.96
C GLY A 70 -8.21 -21.51 -6.37
N ARG A 71 -7.24 -20.95 -5.62
CA ARG A 71 -7.36 -19.63 -5.01
C ARG A 71 -7.37 -18.53 -6.08
N PRO A 72 -8.36 -17.63 -6.09
CA PRO A 72 -8.37 -16.51 -7.02
C PRO A 72 -7.14 -15.63 -6.88
N LYS A 73 -6.66 -15.07 -8.00
CA LYS A 73 -5.64 -14.03 -7.97
C LYS A 73 -6.19 -12.80 -7.24
N LEU A 74 -5.34 -12.16 -6.45
CA LEU A 74 -5.69 -10.92 -5.78
C LEU A 74 -5.75 -9.80 -6.83
N THR A 75 -6.94 -9.24 -7.04
CA THR A 75 -7.15 -8.15 -8.01
C THR A 75 -6.72 -6.81 -7.42
N TRP A 76 -6.50 -5.84 -8.30
CA TRP A 76 -6.25 -4.45 -7.93
C TRP A 76 -7.35 -3.90 -7.00
N ASP A 77 -8.62 -4.07 -7.38
CA ASP A 77 -9.75 -3.56 -6.59
C ASP A 77 -9.87 -4.22 -5.22
N ALA A 78 -9.68 -5.55 -5.14
CA ALA A 78 -9.71 -6.25 -3.87
C ALA A 78 -8.58 -5.78 -2.94
N LEU A 79 -7.41 -5.48 -3.52
CA LEU A 79 -6.26 -5.00 -2.78
C LEU A 79 -6.46 -3.56 -2.28
N ILE A 80 -6.99 -2.66 -3.12
CA ILE A 80 -7.35 -1.29 -2.72
C ILE A 80 -8.43 -1.28 -1.64
N LYS A 81 -9.49 -2.08 -1.81
CA LYS A 81 -10.54 -2.24 -0.78
C LYS A 81 -9.95 -2.70 0.55
N ARG A 82 -9.05 -3.69 0.53
CA ARG A 82 -8.39 -4.18 1.75
C ARG A 82 -7.55 -3.09 2.43
N ASP A 83 -6.79 -2.32 1.66
CA ASP A 83 -5.95 -1.26 2.21
C ASP A 83 -6.78 -0.11 2.79
N LEU A 84 -7.85 0.30 2.09
CA LEU A 84 -8.80 1.31 2.56
C LEU A 84 -9.56 0.87 3.81
N ASN A 85 -9.97 -0.41 3.88
CA ASN A 85 -10.59 -0.98 5.07
C ASN A 85 -9.62 -0.98 6.26
N GLY A 86 -8.33 -1.24 6.02
CA GLY A 86 -7.30 -1.12 7.05
C GLY A 86 -7.12 0.31 7.58
N LEU A 87 -7.51 1.31 6.79
CA LEU A 87 -7.53 2.73 7.17
C LEU A 87 -8.93 3.22 7.58
N GLN A 88 -9.93 2.33 7.62
CA GLN A 88 -11.35 2.65 7.89
C GLN A 88 -11.85 3.84 7.07
N SER A 89 -11.46 3.91 5.81
CA SER A 89 -11.63 5.10 4.97
C SER A 89 -12.36 4.79 3.67
N SER A 90 -13.19 5.75 3.23
CA SER A 90 -13.90 5.65 1.95
C SER A 90 -12.98 6.03 0.77
N PRO A 91 -13.15 5.41 -0.42
CA PRO A 91 -12.48 5.83 -1.65
C PRO A 91 -12.64 7.32 -1.98
N SER A 92 -13.77 7.94 -1.59
CA SER A 92 -14.07 9.35 -1.90
C SER A 92 -13.10 10.35 -1.27
N ILE A 93 -12.44 9.99 -0.16
CA ILE A 93 -11.43 10.83 0.51
C ILE A 93 -10.26 11.14 -0.43
N ALA A 94 -10.00 10.30 -1.44
CA ALA A 94 -8.94 10.50 -2.42
C ALA A 94 -9.05 11.82 -3.22
N LEU A 95 -10.26 12.37 -3.34
CA LEU A 95 -10.51 13.64 -4.01
C LEU A 95 -9.90 14.83 -3.24
N ASN A 96 -9.93 14.79 -1.91
CA ASN A 96 -9.27 15.80 -1.07
C ASN A 96 -7.77 15.49 -0.96
N ARG A 97 -6.93 16.26 -1.65
CA ARG A 97 -5.48 16.02 -1.69
C ARG A 97 -4.80 16.09 -0.32
N VAL A 98 -5.22 17.02 0.53
CA VAL A 98 -4.61 17.24 1.85
C VAL A 98 -4.97 16.09 2.77
N GLN A 99 -6.26 15.76 2.87
CA GLN A 99 -6.74 14.63 3.68
C GLN A 99 -6.15 13.31 3.18
N TRP A 100 -6.13 13.08 1.86
CA TRP A 100 -5.55 11.87 1.28
C TRP A 100 -4.06 11.73 1.60
N LYS A 101 -3.27 12.81 1.45
CA LYS A 101 -1.84 12.77 1.77
C LYS A 101 -1.63 12.47 3.25
N SER A 102 -2.38 13.12 4.14
CA SER A 102 -2.28 12.89 5.58
C SER A 102 -2.66 11.46 5.97
N LEU A 103 -3.70 10.90 5.33
CA LEU A 103 -4.24 9.58 5.63
C LEU A 103 -3.27 8.45 5.25
N ILE A 104 -2.64 8.54 4.08
CA ILE A 104 -1.83 7.44 3.53
C ILE A 104 -0.35 7.54 3.93
N HIS A 105 0.09 8.68 4.46
CA HIS A 105 1.49 8.92 4.74
C HIS A 105 2.01 8.00 5.83
N VAL A 106 3.08 7.28 5.52
CA VAL A 106 3.78 6.47 6.50
C VAL A 106 5.04 7.23 6.92
N VAL A 107 5.16 7.51 8.21
CA VAL A 107 6.35 8.17 8.76
C VAL A 107 7.56 7.25 8.53
N ASP A 108 8.62 7.79 7.97
CA ASP A 108 9.95 7.18 7.93
C ASP A 108 10.98 8.24 8.34
N PRO A 109 12.08 7.89 9.01
CA PRO A 109 13.15 8.82 9.34
C PRO A 109 13.70 9.35 8.01
N SER A 110 13.65 10.68 7.83
CA SER A 110 14.22 11.36 6.66
C SER A 110 15.74 11.45 6.78
#